data_AF-M1MWL8-F1
#
_entry.id   AF-M1MWL8-F1
#
_cell.length_a   1.000
_cell.length_b   1.000
_cell.length_c   1.000
_cell.angle_alpha   90.00
_cell.angle_beta   90.00
_cell.angle_gamma   90.00
#
_symmetry.space_group_name_H-M   'P 1'
#
loop_
_entity.id
_entity.type
_entity.pdbx_description
1 polymer ?
#
loop_
_entity_poly.entity_id
_entity_poly.type
_entity_poly.pdbx_seq_one_letter_code
_entity_poly.pdbx_strand_id
1 'polypeptide(L)'
;MLTWILLIVLLAALVVLGTFFWGKIFGRGEVLPPMDEPETVIEDNRRRVGAGQVDGIRFELVPRGYRPEQVDDVIEHLAWQVNEANRRITELSRGQRD
;
A
#
# COMPACT_ATOMS: atom_id res chain seq x y z
N MET A 1 47.10 -21.46 23.51
CA MET A 1 46.95 -21.09 22.09
C MET A 1 45.88 -21.92 21.40
N LEU A 2 45.94 -23.26 21.46
CA LEU A 2 44.94 -24.15 20.84
C LEU A 2 43.49 -23.87 21.30
N THR A 3 43.25 -23.67 22.60
CA THR A 3 41.92 -23.36 23.16
C THR A 3 41.31 -22.09 22.57
N TRP A 4 42.12 -21.05 22.35
CA TRP A 4 41.67 -19.80 21.74
C TRP A 4 41.30 -19.98 20.27
N ILE A 5 42.06 -20.79 19.53
CA ILE A 5 41.76 -21.13 18.14
C ILE A 5 40.43 -21.89 18.06
N LEU A 6 40.22 -22.88 18.93
CA LEU A 6 38.97 -23.65 19.00
C LEU A 6 37.76 -22.75 19.30
N LEU A 7 37.93 -21.80 20.23
CA LEU A 7 36.88 -20.84 20.58
C LEU A 7 36.51 -19.94 19.39
N ILE A 8 37.51 -19.43 18.66
CA ILE A 8 37.28 -18.60 17.48
C ILE A 8 36.55 -19.38 16.38
N VAL A 9 36.94 -20.63 16.14
CA VAL A 9 36.28 -21.50 15.14
C VAL A 9 34.84 -21.78 15.55
N LEU A 10 34.59 -22.07 16.83
CA LEU A 10 33.23 -22.30 17.34
C LEU A 10 32.36 -21.05 17.20
N LEU A 11 32.90 -19.88 17.53
CA LEU A 11 32.18 -18.62 17.40
C LEU A 11 31.85 -18.31 15.93
N ALA A 12 32.81 -18.50 15.02
CA ALA A 12 32.59 -18.32 13.59
C ALA A 12 31.49 -19.27 13.07
N ALA A 13 31.51 -20.54 13.48
CA ALA A 13 30.45 -21.49 13.13
C ALA A 13 29.08 -21.04 13.64
N LEU A 14 29.00 -20.54 14.89
CA LEU A 14 27.77 -20.04 15.49
C LEU A 14 27.23 -18.80 14.75
N VAL A 15 28.11 -17.88 14.33
CA VAL A 15 27.73 -16.70 13.53
C VAL A 15 27.19 -17.10 12.15
N VAL A 16 27.83 -18.07 11.49
CA VAL A 16 27.39 -18.57 10.18
C VAL A 16 26.02 -19.25 10.29
N LEU A 17 25.86 -20.16 11.26
CA LEU A 17 24.60 -20.84 11.51
C LEU A 17 23.51 -19.83 11.90
N GLY A 18 23.81 -18.91 12.81
CA GLY A 18 22.89 -17.87 13.27
C GLY A 18 22.37 -17.02 12.11
N THR A 19 23.29 -16.48 11.30
CA THR A 19 22.94 -15.67 10.12
C THR A 19 22.11 -16.46 9.11
N PHE A 20 22.46 -17.72 8.86
CA PHE A 20 21.72 -18.58 7.92
C PHE A 20 20.30 -18.87 8.42
N PHE A 21 20.14 -19.21 9.70
CA PHE A 21 18.83 -19.43 10.31
C PHE A 21 17.98 -18.16 10.32
N TRP A 22 18.57 -17.00 10.65
CA TRP A 22 17.87 -15.72 10.60
C TRP A 22 17.37 -15.41 9.19
N GLY A 23 18.21 -15.55 8.15
CA GLY A 23 17.79 -15.30 6.76
C GLY A 23 16.71 -16.28 6.25
N LYS A 24 16.62 -17.48 6.83
CA LYS A 24 15.55 -18.45 6.57
C LYS A 24 14.24 -18.12 7.28
N ILE A 25 14.31 -17.74 8.56
CA ILE A 25 13.14 -17.48 9.41
C ILE A 25 12.48 -16.15 9.04
N PHE A 26 13.27 -15.10 8.85
CA PHE A 26 12.76 -13.76 8.53
C PHE A 26 12.57 -13.54 7.01
N GLY A 27 12.91 -14.55 6.20
CA GLY A 27 12.96 -14.44 4.74
C GLY A 27 14.14 -13.57 4.29
N ARG A 28 14.61 -13.76 3.06
CA ARG A 28 15.53 -12.81 2.42
C ARG A 28 14.75 -11.59 1.93
N GLY A 29 14.02 -10.92 2.83
CA GLY A 29 13.10 -9.81 2.52
C GLY A 29 12.66 -9.84 1.07
N GLU A 30 11.79 -10.80 0.73
CA GLU A 30 11.47 -11.14 -0.66
C GLU A 30 11.34 -9.85 -1.46
N VAL A 31 12.04 -9.77 -2.60
CA VAL A 31 12.03 -8.59 -3.45
C VAL A 31 10.57 -8.33 -3.77
N LEU A 32 9.99 -7.36 -3.06
CA LEU A 32 8.65 -6.88 -3.35
C LEU A 32 8.66 -6.57 -4.85
N PRO A 33 7.62 -7.00 -5.59
CA PRO A 33 7.50 -6.58 -6.97
C PRO A 33 7.72 -5.06 -7.02
N PRO A 34 8.48 -4.57 -8.00
CA PRO A 34 8.79 -3.15 -8.09
C PRO A 34 7.48 -2.37 -7.96
N MET A 35 7.48 -1.34 -7.11
CA MET A 35 6.29 -0.48 -6.98
C MET A 35 5.90 0.00 -8.37
N ASP A 36 4.60 -0.05 -8.66
CA ASP A 36 4.02 0.47 -9.89
C ASP A 36 4.58 1.88 -10.15
N GLU A 37 4.90 2.22 -11.41
CA GLU A 37 5.41 3.56 -11.73
C GLU A 37 4.36 4.61 -11.33
N PRO A 38 4.75 5.78 -10.78
CA PRO A 38 3.79 6.76 -10.27
C PRO A 38 2.73 7.19 -11.29
N GLU A 39 3.10 7.26 -12.56
CA GLU A 39 2.19 7.57 -13.67
C GLU A 39 1.08 6.52 -13.81
N THR A 40 1.43 5.24 -13.70
CA THR A 40 0.46 4.12 -13.78
C THR A 40 -0.52 4.12 -12.61
N VAL A 41 -0.08 4.50 -11.40
CA VAL A 41 -0.94 4.63 -10.22
C VAL A 41 -1.95 5.77 -10.41
N ILE A 42 -1.52 6.91 -10.97
CA ILE A 42 -2.40 8.05 -11.25
C ILE A 42 -3.48 7.66 -12.26
N GLU A 43 -3.10 6.97 -13.35
CA GLU A 43 -4.05 6.50 -14.36
C GLU A 43 -5.04 5.47 -13.80
N ASP A 44 -4.55 4.51 -13.00
CA ASP A 44 -5.38 3.51 -12.30
C ASP A 44 -6.41 4.18 -11.41
N ASN A 45 -5.99 5.14 -10.60
CA ASN A 45 -6.86 5.91 -9.73
C ASN A 45 -7.93 6.68 -10.51
N ARG A 46 -7.55 7.38 -11.59
CA ARG A 46 -8.51 8.10 -12.44
C ARG A 46 -9.57 7.16 -13.02
N ARG A 47 -9.16 5.98 -13.50
CA ARG A 47 -10.07 4.96 -14.04
C ARG A 47 -11.02 4.45 -12.97
N ARG A 48 -10.53 4.15 -11.76
CA ARG A 48 -11.34 3.69 -10.63
C ARG A 48 -12.36 4.73 -10.17
N VAL A 49 -11.93 5.99 -10.03
CA VAL A 49 -12.83 7.10 -9.68
C VAL A 49 -13.92 7.26 -10.75
N GLY A 50 -13.56 7.21 -12.03
CA GLY A 50 -14.53 7.25 -13.13
C GLY A 50 -15.53 6.08 -13.12
N ALA A 51 -15.12 4.92 -12.61
CA ALA A 51 -15.98 3.75 -12.43
C ALA A 51 -16.74 3.71 -11.09
N GLY A 52 -16.57 4.71 -10.22
CA GLY A 52 -17.16 4.75 -8.88
C GLY A 52 -16.52 3.79 -7.86
N GLN A 53 -15.35 3.22 -8.16
CA GLN A 53 -14.64 2.23 -7.34
C GLN A 53 -13.59 2.90 -6.43
N VAL A 54 -14.06 3.80 -5.56
CA VAL A 54 -13.17 4.65 -4.75
C VAL A 54 -12.37 3.84 -3.72
N ASP A 55 -12.91 2.73 -3.21
CA ASP A 55 -12.25 1.86 -2.21
C ASP A 55 -10.94 1.21 -2.72
N GLY A 56 -10.70 1.21 -4.03
CA GLY A 56 -9.54 0.57 -4.65
C GLY A 56 -8.40 1.53 -5.03
N ILE A 57 -8.52 2.82 -4.76
CA ILE A 57 -7.49 3.81 -5.10
C ILE A 57 -6.27 3.67 -4.18
N ARG A 58 -5.09 4.00 -4.68
CA ARG A 58 -3.82 3.88 -3.95
C ARG A 58 -3.00 5.15 -4.08
N PHE A 59 -2.34 5.55 -2.99
CA PHE A 59 -1.45 6.71 -2.99
C PHE A 59 -0.06 6.34 -2.49
N GLU A 60 0.96 6.96 -3.07
CA GLU A 60 2.32 6.85 -2.59
C GLU A 60 2.55 7.76 -1.39
N LEU A 61 3.36 7.29 -0.43
CA LEU A 61 3.82 8.11 0.68
C LEU A 61 5.12 8.82 0.29
N VAL A 62 5.13 10.13 0.42
CA VAL A 62 6.31 10.96 0.18
C VAL A 62 6.73 11.67 1.48
N PRO A 63 8.01 12.05 1.64
CA PRO A 63 8.52 12.66 2.88
C PRO A 63 7.74 13.89 3.37
N ARG A 64 7.06 14.59 2.46
CA ARG A 64 6.20 15.74 2.74
C ARG A 64 4.86 15.60 1.99
N GLY A 65 4.10 14.59 2.36
CA GLY A 65 2.74 14.35 1.86
C GLY A 65 1.66 14.81 2.83
N TYR A 66 0.40 14.76 2.38
CA TYR A 66 -0.75 14.88 3.27
C TYR A 66 -0.85 13.67 4.20
N ARG A 67 -1.51 13.85 5.35
CA ARG A 67 -1.76 12.72 6.27
C ARG A 67 -2.80 11.79 5.66
N PRO A 68 -2.52 10.47 5.54
CA PRO A 68 -3.47 9.51 4.97
C PRO A 68 -4.85 9.60 5.60
N GLU A 69 -4.93 9.63 6.93
CA GLU A 69 -6.18 9.73 7.69
C GLU A 69 -7.05 10.93 7.29
N GLN A 70 -6.43 12.08 6.98
CA GLN A 70 -7.15 13.29 6.57
C GLN A 70 -7.59 13.22 5.11
N VAL A 71 -6.78 12.59 4.26
CA VAL A 71 -7.12 12.39 2.85
C VAL A 71 -8.28 11.41 2.73
N ASP A 72 -8.26 10.33 3.51
CA ASP A 72 -9.31 9.31 3.52
C ASP A 72 -10.65 9.89 3.96
N ASP A 73 -10.69 10.68 5.04
CA ASP A 73 -11.90 11.38 5.51
C ASP A 73 -12.51 12.30 4.45
N VAL A 74 -11.65 13.09 3.77
CA VAL A 74 -12.10 13.97 2.68
C VAL A 74 -12.63 13.17 1.50
N ILE A 75 -11.96 12.08 1.12
CA ILE A 75 -12.39 11.21 0.01
C ILE A 75 -13.73 10.55 0.32
N GLU A 76 -13.92 10.03 1.53
CA GLU A 76 -15.18 9.42 1.96
C GLU A 76 -16.33 10.43 1.90
N HIS A 77 -16.09 11.65 2.42
CA HIS A 77 -17.11 12.70 2.40
C HIS A 77 -17.45 13.15 0.96
N LEU A 78 -16.45 13.29 0.09
CA LEU A 78 -16.67 13.62 -1.33
C LEU A 78 -17.43 12.50 -2.06
N ALA A 79 -17.08 11.24 -1.82
CA ALA A 79 -17.79 10.10 -2.39
C ALA A 79 -19.26 10.09 -1.97
N TRP A 80 -19.54 10.37 -0.69
CA TRP A 80 -20.90 10.52 -0.18
C TRP A 80 -21.65 11.66 -0.90
N GLN A 81 -21.06 12.84 -1.03
CA GLN A 81 -21.69 13.98 -1.72
C GLN A 81 -22.01 13.68 -3.18
N VAL A 82 -21.08 13.04 -3.91
CA VAL A 82 -21.28 12.66 -5.32
C VAL A 82 -22.42 11.64 -5.44
N ASN A 83 -22.48 10.65 -4.56
CA ASN A 83 -23.55 9.66 -4.54
C ASN A 83 -24.92 10.30 -4.28
N GLU A 84 -24.98 11.24 -3.35
CA GLU A 84 -26.20 11.99 -3.05
C GLU A 84 -26.64 12.86 -4.25
N ALA A 85 -25.71 13.54 -4.91
CA ALA A 85 -25.99 14.30 -6.13
C ALA A 85 -26.53 13.40 -7.26
N ASN A 86 -25.92 12.23 -7.47
CA ASN A 86 -26.36 11.26 -8.47
C ASN A 86 -27.76 10.71 -8.18
N ARG A 87 -28.12 10.48 -6.92
CA ARG A 87 -29.48 10.10 -6.52
C ARG A 87 -30.49 11.17 -6.91
N ARG A 88 -30.23 12.43 -6.58
CA ARG A 88 -31.12 13.56 -6.91
C ARG A 88 -31.31 13.72 -8.41
N ILE A 89 -30.25 13.62 -9.20
CA ILE A 89 -30.33 13.65 -10.67
C ILE A 89 -31.23 12.51 -11.18
N THR A 90 -31.10 11.32 -10.60
CA THR A 90 -31.91 10.15 -10.96
C THR A 90 -33.39 10.35 -10.59
N GLU A 91 -33.68 10.96 -9.44
CA GLU A 91 -35.06 11.27 -9.02
C GLU A 91 -35.70 12.32 -9.93
N LEU A 92 -35.00 13.41 -10.23
CA LEU A 92 -35.49 14.48 -11.11
C LEU A 92 -35.72 13.98 -12.54
N SER A 93 -34.82 13.15 -13.06
CA SER A 93 -34.96 12.59 -14.42
C SER A 93 -36.09 11.56 -14.55
N ARG A 94 -36.51 10.92 -13.44
CA ARG A 94 -37.72 10.08 -13.41
C ARG A 94 -38.98 10.93 -13.37
N GLY A 95 -39.03 11.94 -12.49
CA GLY A 95 -40.21 12.82 -12.36
C GLY A 95 -40.50 13.70 -13.59
N GLN A 96 -39.56 13.83 -14.53
CA GLN A 96 -39.79 14.50 -15.83
C GLN A 96 -40.29 13.57 -16.94
N ARG A 97 -40.25 12.24 -16.74
CA ARG A 97 -40.74 11.26 -17.72
C ARG A 97 -42.20 10.87 -17.50
N ASP A 98 -42.75 11.20 -16.34
CA ASP A 98 -44.17 11.01 -15.98
C ASP A 98 -44.96 12.29 -16.29
#